data_AF-A0A4S3KJK0-F1
#
_entry.id   AF-A0A4S3KJK0-F1
#
_cell.length_a   1.000
_cell.length_b   1.000
_cell.length_c   1.000
_cell.angle_alpha   90.00
_cell.angle_beta   90.00
_cell.angle_gamma   90.00
#
_symmetry.space_group_name_H-M   'P 1'
#
loop_
_entity.id
_entity.type
_entity.pdbx_description
1 polymer ?
#
loop_
_entity_poly.entity_id
_entity_poly.type
_entity_poly.pdbx_seq_one_letter_code
_entity_poly.pdbx_strand_id
1 'polypeptide(L)'
;MSSRAERLQPAVDQARQRSEDALTRFAAQQQQLARAEHQLSELHRYRDEYASGGDAASSVSAMLNRQAFIQRIDQAITQQVAEVARQQRQLELVRADWTRSHARESALDSVVAHHVENERRAEERREQAELDERFQHRRP
;
A
#
# COMPACT_ATOMS: atom_id res chain seq x y z
N MET A 1 -17.92 25.24 24.69
CA MET A 1 -18.17 25.07 23.23
C MET A 1 -17.14 24.09 22.71
N SER A 2 -17.52 23.13 21.85
CA SER A 2 -16.56 22.15 21.32
C SER A 2 -15.47 22.85 20.50
N SER A 3 -14.23 22.44 20.74
CA SER A 3 -13.03 23.00 20.13
C SER A 3 -13.04 22.78 18.62
N ARG A 4 -12.25 23.57 17.86
CA ARG A 4 -12.18 23.35 16.41
C ARG A 4 -11.47 22.03 16.09
N ALA A 5 -10.54 21.60 16.95
CA ALA A 5 -9.88 20.31 16.86
C ALA A 5 -10.87 19.14 17.06
N GLU A 6 -11.72 19.21 18.08
CA GLU A 6 -12.73 18.16 18.37
C GLU A 6 -13.71 17.95 17.20
N ARG A 7 -14.05 19.02 16.47
CA ARG A 7 -14.93 18.93 15.29
C ARG A 7 -14.26 18.31 14.06
N LEU A 8 -12.93 18.33 14.00
CA LEU A 8 -12.15 17.74 12.91
C LEU A 8 -11.77 16.28 13.18
N GLN A 9 -11.86 15.82 14.44
CA GLN A 9 -11.51 14.45 14.82
C GLN A 9 -12.23 13.36 14.01
N PRO A 10 -13.56 13.43 13.74
CA PRO A 10 -14.22 12.41 12.93
C PRO A 10 -13.71 12.34 11.48
N ALA A 11 -13.25 13.47 10.93
CA ALA A 11 -12.69 13.52 9.58
C ALA A 11 -11.28 12.92 9.54
N VAL A 12 -10.49 13.09 10.61
CA VAL A 12 -9.19 12.41 10.80
C VAL A 12 -9.39 10.91 10.90
N ASP A 13 -10.29 10.45 11.77
CA ASP A 13 -10.55 9.02 11.98
C ASP A 13 -11.01 8.35 10.67
N GLN A 14 -11.88 9.02 9.91
CA GLN A 14 -12.29 8.54 8.59
C GLN A 14 -11.12 8.49 7.59
N ALA A 15 -10.22 9.47 7.61
CA ALA A 15 -9.06 9.49 6.73
C ALA A 15 -8.07 8.36 7.08
N ARG A 16 -7.83 8.13 8.37
CA ARG A 16 -7.02 7.01 8.87
C ARG A 16 -7.60 5.67 8.43
N GLN A 17 -8.90 5.44 8.66
CA GLN A 17 -9.55 4.18 8.23
C GLN A 17 -9.38 3.94 6.72
N ARG A 18 -9.56 4.97 5.89
CA ARG A 18 -9.37 4.85 4.44
C ARG A 18 -7.91 4.55 4.06
N SER A 19 -6.96 5.14 4.77
CA SER A 19 -5.52 4.90 4.59
C SER A 19 -5.17 3.44 4.93
N GLU A 20 -5.68 2.91 6.04
CA GLU A 20 -5.51 1.52 6.47
C GLU A 20 -6.16 0.51 5.51
N ASP A 21 -7.39 0.80 5.05
CA ASP A 21 -8.07 -0.02 4.05
C ASP A 21 -7.28 -0.06 2.73
N ALA A 22 -6.76 1.09 2.28
CA ALA A 22 -5.95 1.19 1.07
C ALA A 22 -4.60 0.48 1.23
N LEU A 23 -3.96 0.55 2.40
CA LEU A 23 -2.74 -0.19 2.72
C LEU A 23 -2.97 -1.71 2.68
N THR A 24 -4.08 -2.18 3.24
CA THR A 24 -4.46 -3.60 3.21
C THR A 24 -4.65 -4.09 1.77
N ARG A 25 -5.30 -3.29 0.91
CA ARG A 25 -5.46 -3.60 -0.52
C ARG A 25 -4.12 -3.61 -1.25
N PHE A 26 -3.25 -2.64 -0.97
CA PHE A 26 -1.91 -2.57 -1.54
C PHE A 26 -1.08 -3.82 -1.19
N ALA A 27 -1.06 -4.22 0.09
CA ALA A 27 -0.36 -5.41 0.55
C ALA A 27 -0.91 -6.69 -0.10
N ALA A 28 -2.24 -6.84 -0.18
CA ALA A 28 -2.87 -7.97 -0.85
C ALA A 28 -2.47 -8.05 -2.33
N GLN A 29 -2.48 -6.92 -3.04
CA GLN A 29 -2.10 -6.85 -4.46
C GLN A 29 -0.62 -7.16 -4.67
N GLN A 30 0.25 -6.73 -3.76
CA GLN A 30 1.68 -7.06 -3.80
C GLN A 30 1.91 -8.57 -3.64
N GLN A 31 1.15 -9.23 -2.76
CA GLN A 31 1.20 -10.69 -2.63
C GLN A 31 0.71 -11.40 -3.90
N GLN A 32 -0.33 -10.89 -4.57
CA GLN A 32 -0.79 -11.47 -5.84
C GLN A 32 0.27 -11.36 -6.93
N LEU A 33 0.94 -10.20 -7.03
CA LEU A 33 2.04 -10.03 -7.98
C LEU A 33 3.19 -11.01 -7.69
N ALA A 34 3.63 -11.11 -6.43
CA ALA A 34 4.71 -12.02 -6.05
C ALA A 34 4.39 -13.49 -6.38
N ARG A 35 3.13 -13.92 -6.17
CA ARG A 35 2.68 -15.27 -6.56
C ARG A 35 2.71 -15.47 -8.08
N ALA A 36 2.28 -14.47 -8.84
CA ALA A 36 2.29 -14.53 -10.30
C ALA A 36 3.72 -14.58 -10.88
N GLU A 37 4.66 -13.83 -10.29
CA GLU A 37 6.07 -13.84 -10.64
C GLU A 37 6.75 -15.16 -10.26
N HIS A 38 6.42 -15.72 -9.09
CA HIS A 38 6.89 -17.04 -8.68
C HIS A 38 6.42 -18.12 -9.66
N GLN A 39 5.13 -18.13 -10.02
CA GLN A 39 4.59 -19.08 -10.99
C GLN A 39 5.29 -18.97 -12.36
N LEU A 40 5.62 -17.75 -12.80
CA LEU A 40 6.37 -17.53 -14.04
C LEU A 40 7.79 -18.11 -13.95
N SER A 41 8.48 -17.89 -12.83
CA SER A 41 9.81 -18.45 -12.57
C SER A 41 9.78 -19.98 -12.61
N GLU A 42 8.79 -20.60 -11.97
CA GLU A 42 8.63 -22.06 -11.98
C GLU A 42 8.37 -22.58 -13.40
N LEU A 43 7.54 -21.90 -14.20
CA LEU A 43 7.32 -22.29 -15.60
C LEU A 43 8.60 -22.23 -16.45
N HIS A 44 9.43 -21.19 -16.29
CA HIS A 44 10.73 -21.10 -16.94
C HIS A 44 11.67 -22.22 -16.48
N ARG A 45 11.73 -22.48 -15.18
CA ARG A 45 12.52 -23.56 -14.61
C ARG A 45 12.11 -24.93 -15.17
N TYR A 46 10.81 -25.23 -15.18
CA TYR A 46 10.29 -26.48 -15.75
C TYR A 46 10.63 -26.61 -17.23
N ARG A 47 10.54 -25.52 -18.01
CA ARG A 47 10.93 -25.52 -19.42
C ARG A 47 12.40 -25.91 -19.60
N ASP A 48 13.29 -25.30 -18.81
CA ASP A 48 14.74 -25.51 -18.91
C ASP A 48 15.17 -26.90 -18.44
N GLU A 49 14.55 -27.42 -17.38
CA GLU A 49 14.74 -28.79 -16.89
C GLU A 49 14.32 -29.81 -17.97
N TYR A 50 13.18 -29.59 -18.63
CA TYR A 50 12.69 -30.46 -19.71
C TYR A 50 13.46 -30.31 -21.03
N ALA A 51 14.06 -29.14 -21.29
CA ALA A 51 14.94 -28.94 -22.44
C ALA A 51 16.30 -29.62 -22.25
N SER A 52 16.84 -29.61 -21.03
CA SER A 52 18.18 -30.14 -20.71
C SER A 52 18.23 -31.65 -20.43
N GLY A 53 17.15 -32.28 -19.95
CA GLY A 53 17.10 -33.72 -19.64
C GLY A 53 17.05 -34.66 -20.86
N GLY A 54 17.70 -34.33 -21.96
CA GLY A 54 17.65 -35.04 -23.24
C GLY A 54 18.83 -35.97 -23.48
N ASP A 55 19.05 -36.99 -22.65
CA ASP A 55 20.08 -38.01 -22.93
C ASP A 55 19.56 -39.16 -23.83
N ALA A 56 20.13 -39.20 -25.03
CA ALA A 56 20.59 -40.35 -25.83
C ALA A 56 19.95 -41.75 -25.66
N ALA A 57 18.63 -41.92 -25.88
CA ALA A 57 18.01 -43.20 -26.33
C ALA A 57 16.50 -43.12 -26.63
N SER A 58 15.95 -41.93 -26.90
CA SER A 58 14.49 -41.76 -26.98
C SER A 58 13.95 -42.02 -28.40
N SER A 59 12.86 -42.78 -28.51
CA SER A 59 12.15 -43.01 -29.78
C SER A 59 11.61 -41.70 -30.38
N VAL A 60 11.37 -41.67 -31.69
CA VAL A 60 10.79 -40.49 -32.40
C VAL A 60 9.48 -40.02 -31.74
N SER A 61 8.65 -40.96 -31.25
CA SER A 61 7.41 -40.64 -30.53
C SER A 61 7.68 -39.92 -29.20
N ALA A 62 8.70 -40.31 -28.45
CA ALA A 62 9.09 -39.63 -27.21
C ALA A 62 9.62 -38.20 -27.48
N MET A 63 10.31 -37.98 -28.60
CA MET A 63 10.75 -36.65 -29.02
C MET A 63 9.57 -35.74 -29.40
N LEU A 64 8.60 -36.24 -30.18
CA LEU A 64 7.41 -35.49 -30.56
C LEU A 64 6.55 -35.12 -29.34
N ASN A 65 6.37 -36.04 -28.39
CA ASN A 65 5.65 -35.78 -27.14
C ASN A 65 6.35 -34.71 -26.29
N ARG A 66 7.70 -34.74 -26.22
CA ARG A 66 8.48 -33.72 -25.52
C ARG A 66 8.30 -32.34 -26.17
N GLN A 67 8.39 -32.26 -27.50
CA GLN A 67 8.21 -31.00 -28.22
C GLN A 67 6.80 -30.42 -28.00
N ALA A 68 5.76 -31.24 -28.08
CA ALA A 68 4.39 -30.80 -27.80
C ALA A 68 4.21 -30.29 -26.35
N PHE A 69 4.88 -30.91 -25.39
CA PHE A 69 4.87 -30.47 -24.00
C PHE A 69 5.57 -29.12 -23.80
N ILE A 70 6.75 -28.93 -24.40
CA ILE A 70 7.47 -27.65 -24.37
C ILE A 70 6.60 -26.54 -24.97
N GLN A 71 5.93 -26.79 -26.10
CA GLN A 71 5.02 -25.81 -26.71
C GLN A 71 3.86 -25.43 -25.77
N ARG A 72 3.33 -26.37 -24.99
CA ARG A 72 2.31 -26.08 -23.97
C ARG A 72 2.86 -25.21 -22.84
N ILE A 73 4.09 -25.48 -22.38
CA ILE A 73 4.76 -24.64 -21.38
C ILE A 73 4.99 -23.23 -21.93
N ASP A 74 5.46 -23.10 -23.17
CA ASP A 74 5.66 -21.78 -23.83
C ASP A 74 4.35 -20.98 -23.92
N GLN A 75 3.24 -21.65 -24.22
CA GLN A 75 1.92 -21.03 -24.21
C GLN A 75 1.52 -20.58 -22.78
N ALA A 76 1.75 -21.42 -21.77
CA ALA A 76 1.47 -21.10 -20.37
C ALA A 76 2.33 -19.91 -19.88
N ILE A 77 3.61 -19.87 -20.25
CA ILE A 77 4.52 -18.76 -19.99
C ILE A 77 3.96 -17.47 -20.58
N THR A 78 3.53 -17.50 -21.85
CA THR A 78 2.97 -16.32 -22.52
C THR A 78 1.74 -15.78 -21.77
N GLN A 79 0.85 -16.66 -21.32
CA GLN A 79 -0.31 -16.29 -20.52
C GLN A 79 0.10 -15.73 -19.14
N GLN A 80 1.08 -16.36 -18.49
CA GLN A 80 1.57 -15.95 -17.18
C GLN A 80 2.31 -14.60 -17.24
N VAL A 81 3.04 -14.30 -18.31
CA VAL A 81 3.65 -12.98 -18.54
C VAL A 81 2.57 -11.90 -18.65
N ALA A 82 1.49 -12.17 -19.40
CA ALA A 82 0.37 -11.23 -19.51
C ALA A 82 -0.35 -11.03 -18.16
N GLU A 83 -0.45 -12.10 -17.36
CA GLU A 83 -0.96 -12.06 -15.99
C GLU A 83 -0.10 -11.19 -15.08
N VAL A 84 1.22 -11.41 -15.03
CA VAL A 84 2.17 -10.60 -14.25
C VAL A 84 2.05 -9.12 -14.64
N ALA A 85 2.04 -8.81 -15.94
CA ALA A 85 1.88 -7.44 -16.41
C ALA A 85 0.55 -6.82 -15.98
N ARG A 86 -0.53 -7.60 -15.92
CA ARG A 86 -1.83 -7.14 -15.38
C ARG A 86 -1.73 -6.85 -13.89
N GLN A 87 -1.12 -7.74 -13.11
CA GLN A 87 -0.95 -7.58 -11.67
C GLN A 87 -0.07 -6.37 -11.32
N GLN A 88 0.98 -6.11 -12.12
CA GLN A 88 1.82 -4.92 -12.00
C GLN A 88 1.02 -3.63 -12.23
N ARG A 89 0.20 -3.56 -13.29
CA ARG A 89 -0.67 -2.40 -13.54
C ARG A 89 -1.66 -2.18 -12.40
N GLN A 90 -2.24 -3.25 -11.86
CA GLN A 90 -3.15 -3.15 -10.73
C GLN A 90 -2.44 -2.68 -9.46
N LEU A 91 -1.20 -3.14 -9.22
CA LEU A 91 -0.37 -2.70 -8.10
C LEU A 91 -0.12 -1.19 -8.14
N GLU A 92 0.21 -0.65 -9.31
CA GLU A 92 0.43 0.80 -9.46
C GLU A 92 -0.85 1.62 -9.18
N LEU A 93 -2.02 1.12 -9.59
CA LEU A 93 -3.30 1.77 -9.29
C LEU A 93 -3.59 1.81 -7.79
N VAL A 94 -3.45 0.67 -7.09
CA VAL A 94 -3.70 0.63 -5.64
C VAL A 94 -2.63 1.36 -4.84
N ARG A 95 -1.39 1.40 -5.32
CA ARG A 95 -0.29 2.19 -4.74
C ARG A 95 -0.60 3.69 -4.79
N ALA A 96 -1.10 4.17 -5.93
CA ALA A 96 -1.47 5.57 -6.09
C ALA A 96 -2.65 5.94 -5.18
N ASP A 97 -3.62 5.04 -5.00
CA ASP A 97 -4.75 5.22 -4.08
C ASP A 97 -4.30 5.28 -2.62
N TRP A 98 -3.45 4.33 -2.19
CA TRP A 98 -2.85 4.34 -0.86
C TRP A 98 -2.05 5.62 -0.59
N THR A 99 -1.19 6.02 -1.53
CA THR A 99 -0.36 7.23 -1.40
C THR A 99 -1.22 8.48 -1.23
N ARG A 100 -2.32 8.60 -2.00
CA ARG A 100 -3.26 9.71 -1.89
C ARG A 100 -4.01 9.72 -0.56
N SER A 101 -4.46 8.56 -0.11
CA SER A 101 -5.18 8.41 1.15
C SER A 101 -4.29 8.73 2.35
N HIS A 102 -3.05 8.24 2.34
CA HIS A 102 -2.06 8.52 3.35
C HIS A 102 -1.67 10.01 3.39
N ALA A 103 -1.46 10.65 2.23
CA ALA A 103 -1.18 12.09 2.18
C ALA A 103 -2.33 12.92 2.77
N ARG A 104 -3.59 12.51 2.55
CA ARG A 104 -4.77 13.17 3.13
C ARG A 104 -4.87 12.98 4.64
N GLU A 105 -4.59 11.78 5.13
CA GLU A 105 -4.49 11.49 6.56
C GLU A 105 -3.44 12.40 7.23
N SER A 106 -2.20 12.41 6.72
CA SER A 106 -1.11 13.23 7.27
C SER A 106 -1.42 14.72 7.25
N ALA A 107 -2.08 15.22 6.20
CA ALA A 107 -2.48 16.62 6.12
C ALA A 107 -3.53 16.98 7.18
N LEU A 108 -4.52 16.11 7.42
CA LEU A 108 -5.54 16.33 8.45
C LEU A 108 -4.95 16.26 9.86
N ASP A 109 -4.08 15.29 10.12
CA ASP A 109 -3.34 15.18 11.38
C ASP A 109 -2.54 16.45 11.68
N SER A 110 -1.83 16.99 10.68
CA SER A 110 -1.09 18.24 10.83
C SER A 110 -2.00 19.43 11.15
N VAL A 111 -3.16 19.54 10.49
CA VAL A 111 -4.14 20.60 10.75
C VAL A 111 -4.70 20.52 12.17
N VAL A 112 -5.03 19.31 12.63
CA VAL A 112 -5.53 19.11 14.01
C VAL A 112 -4.45 19.44 15.03
N ALA A 113 -3.22 18.97 14.83
CA ALA A 113 -2.10 19.30 15.73
C ALA A 113 -1.86 20.82 15.83
N HIS A 114 -1.94 21.53 14.71
CA HIS A 114 -1.85 23.00 14.71
C HIS A 114 -2.98 23.68 15.47
N HIS A 115 -4.21 23.17 15.36
CA HIS A 115 -5.34 23.72 16.10
C HIS A 115 -5.20 23.50 17.61
N VAL A 116 -4.79 22.30 18.04
CA VAL A 116 -4.56 21.98 19.45
C VAL A 116 -3.49 22.89 20.05
N GLU A 117 -2.36 23.09 19.37
CA GLU A 117 -1.29 23.97 19.86
C GLU A 117 -1.74 25.45 19.94
N ASN A 118 -2.54 25.91 18.98
CA ASN A 118 -3.07 27.26 19.00
C ASN A 118 -4.07 27.49 20.14
N GLU A 119 -4.92 26.50 20.43
CA GLU A 119 -5.86 26.53 21.57
C GLU A 119 -5.08 26.56 22.89
N ARG A 120 -4.07 25.68 23.06
CA ARG A 120 -3.18 25.65 24.23
C ARG A 120 -2.51 27.00 24.48
N ARG A 121 -1.90 27.60 23.45
CA ARG A 121 -1.27 28.93 23.56
C ARG A 121 -2.26 30.05 23.87
N ALA A 122 -3.51 29.93 23.40
CA ALA A 122 -4.54 30.93 23.69
C ALA A 122 -5.02 30.84 25.13
N GLU A 123 -5.14 29.63 25.68
CA GLU A 123 -5.46 29.38 27.09
C GLU A 123 -4.34 29.90 28.00
N GLU A 124 -3.08 29.56 27.73
CA GLU A 124 -1.93 30.07 28.51
C GLU A 124 -1.89 31.61 28.58
N ARG A 125 -2.16 32.29 27.45
CA ARG A 125 -2.23 33.76 27.40
C ARG A 125 -3.38 34.32 28.23
N ARG A 126 -4.53 33.63 28.27
CA ARG A 126 -5.69 34.05 29.06
C ARG A 126 -5.41 33.87 30.55
N GLU A 127 -4.88 32.72 30.95
CA GLU A 127 -4.49 32.45 32.34
C GLU A 127 -3.47 33.47 32.84
N GLN A 128 -2.47 33.81 32.03
CA GLN A 128 -1.48 34.82 32.38
C GLN A 128 -2.10 36.22 32.54
N ALA A 129 -3.01 36.62 31.63
CA ALA A 129 -3.72 37.89 31.74
C ALA A 129 -4.60 37.97 33.00
N GLU A 130 -5.32 36.89 33.34
CA GLU A 130 -6.14 36.82 34.56
C GLU A 130 -5.30 36.90 35.84
N LEU A 131 -4.12 36.27 35.84
CA LEU A 131 -3.16 36.37 36.94
C LEU A 131 -2.68 37.81 37.11
N ASP A 132 -2.24 38.46 36.03
CA ASP A 132 -1.75 39.84 36.04
C ASP A 132 -2.83 40.82 36.55
N GLU A 133 -4.07 40.67 36.10
CA GLU A 133 -5.20 41.51 36.52
C GLU A 133 -5.50 41.35 38.02
N ARG A 134 -5.43 40.12 38.54
CA ARG A 134 -5.55 39.83 39.98
C ARG A 134 -4.41 40.43 40.80
N PHE A 135 -3.18 40.43 40.29
CA PHE A 135 -2.04 41.05 40.97
C PHE A 135 -2.11 42.59 40.95
N GLN A 136 -2.66 43.20 39.91
CA GLN A 136 -2.86 44.66 39.84
C GLN A 136 -3.92 45.15 40.83
N HIS A 137 -5.00 44.39 41.03
CA HIS A 137 -6.06 44.73 42.00
C HIS A 137 -5.70 44.42 43.47
N ARG A 138 -4.54 43.79 43.72
CA ARG A 138 -4.07 43.42 45.08
C ARG A 138 -2.99 44.36 45.64
N ARG A 139 -2.75 45.50 44.99
CA ARG A 139 -1.83 46.53 45.52
C ARG A 139 -2.55 47.36 46.60
N PRO A 140 -1.94 47.57 47.79
CA PRO A 140 -2.52 48.33 48.91
C PRO A 140 -2.66 49.83 48.63
#